data_AF-A0AAP9WNV2-F1
#
_entry.id   AF-A0AAP9WNV2-F1
#
_cell.length_a   1.000
_cell.length_b   1.000
_cell.length_c   1.000
_cell.angle_alpha   90.00
_cell.angle_beta   90.00
_cell.angle_gamma   90.00
#
_symmetry.space_group_name_H-M   'P 1'
#
loop_
_entity.id
_entity.type
_entity.pdbx_description
1 polymer ?
#
loop_
_entity_poly.entity_id
_entity_poly.type
_entity_poly.pdbx_seq_one_letter_code
_entity_poly.pdbx_strand_id
1 'polypeptide(L)'
;MPETLIPISNNEIKVYYQNQFQKVTAEDINRLSGAETSHSIVPALLTSILASIGRVSETAIGFEISLENLNTIRVSSGIIIRTDSVYIVPELLITPSPGSLEGILEIELMSSFTDTKAVPLFNTVTERFSPQPRPTRKTFSSQVFEQWSSTSGLPPVTQNRLGLLSYRKASINGPVLSLSRILPVYDPKLIGIDVDLDPGILENDSLADAINWIYNHLQNKDFIKTTPSPGFDDANFRVRTQGNFAFWSKDNGGSWFPFA
;
A
#
# COMPACT_ATOMS: atom_id res chain seq x y z
N MET A 1 -0.40 -17.73 -29.27
CA MET A 1 0.42 -16.56 -29.67
C MET A 1 1.68 -16.59 -28.83
N PRO A 2 2.83 -16.12 -29.34
CA PRO A 2 4.06 -16.00 -28.55
C PRO A 2 3.86 -15.10 -27.33
N GLU A 3 4.49 -15.47 -26.22
CA GLU A 3 4.51 -14.71 -24.97
C GLU A 3 5.96 -14.56 -24.48
N THR A 4 6.29 -13.42 -23.90
CA THR A 4 7.62 -13.15 -23.33
C THR A 4 7.47 -12.43 -22.00
N LEU A 5 8.06 -13.00 -20.94
CA LEU A 5 8.12 -12.35 -19.63
C LEU A 5 9.15 -11.21 -19.66
N ILE A 6 8.73 -10.02 -19.23
CA ILE A 6 9.61 -8.87 -19.08
C ILE A 6 10.11 -8.84 -17.63
N PRO A 7 11.43 -8.96 -17.40
CA PRO A 7 11.96 -8.96 -16.05
C PRO A 7 11.81 -7.58 -15.42
N ILE A 8 11.22 -7.53 -14.23
CA ILE A 8 11.07 -6.32 -13.43
C ILE A 8 11.55 -6.59 -12.00
N SER A 9 12.09 -5.55 -11.37
CA SER A 9 12.60 -5.58 -9.99
C SER A 9 12.01 -4.44 -9.17
N ASN A 10 12.10 -4.49 -7.84
CA ASN A 10 11.55 -3.48 -6.93
C ASN A 10 10.03 -3.27 -7.07
N ASN A 11 9.32 -4.35 -7.38
CA ASN A 11 7.88 -4.44 -7.62
C ASN A 11 7.13 -5.15 -6.48
N GLU A 12 7.75 -5.27 -5.29
CA GLU A 12 7.20 -6.00 -4.15
C GLU A 12 6.73 -5.05 -3.06
N ILE A 13 5.46 -5.18 -2.67
CA ILE A 13 4.93 -4.60 -1.43
C ILE A 13 4.71 -5.72 -0.43
N LYS A 14 5.37 -5.63 0.72
CA LYS A 14 5.29 -6.64 1.79
C LYS A 14 4.48 -6.12 2.96
N VAL A 15 3.39 -6.81 3.28
CA VAL A 15 2.59 -6.54 4.48
C VAL A 15 2.75 -7.66 5.49
N TYR A 16 2.63 -7.31 6.77
CA TYR A 16 2.61 -8.26 7.86
C TYR A 16 1.51 -9.33 7.67
N TYR A 17 1.85 -10.58 7.94
CA TYR A 17 0.90 -11.70 7.94
C TYR A 17 1.02 -12.49 9.23
N GLN A 18 -0.12 -12.65 9.92
CA GLN A 18 -0.24 -13.45 11.13
C GLN A 18 -0.80 -14.83 10.79
N ASN A 19 -0.09 -15.89 11.18
CA ASN A 19 -0.58 -17.25 11.02
C ASN A 19 -1.68 -17.56 12.05
N GLN A 20 -2.58 -18.46 11.68
CA GLN A 20 -3.52 -19.03 12.64
C GLN A 20 -2.76 -19.69 13.79
N PHE A 21 -3.17 -19.43 15.02
CA PHE A 21 -2.55 -19.94 16.26
C PHE A 21 -1.14 -19.44 16.57
N GLN A 22 -0.62 -18.47 15.82
CA GLN A 22 0.63 -17.81 16.17
C GLN A 22 0.43 -16.92 17.39
N LYS A 23 1.36 -16.98 18.36
CA LYS A 23 1.36 -16.07 19.51
C LYS A 23 1.53 -14.64 18.99
N VAL A 24 0.66 -13.74 19.44
CA VAL A 24 0.77 -12.30 19.15
C VAL A 24 1.80 -11.69 20.10
N THR A 25 2.75 -10.93 19.56
CA THR A 25 3.75 -10.18 20.32
C THR A 25 3.45 -8.68 20.30
N ALA A 26 4.12 -7.89 21.16
CA ALA A 26 3.98 -6.44 21.17
C ALA A 26 4.42 -5.80 19.83
N GLU A 27 5.46 -6.35 19.19
CA GLU A 27 5.93 -5.90 17.88
C GLU A 27 4.89 -6.15 16.79
N ASP A 28 4.18 -7.27 16.85
CA ASP A 28 3.07 -7.58 15.94
C ASP A 28 1.92 -6.56 16.09
N ILE A 29 1.60 -6.18 17.34
CA ILE A 29 0.59 -5.15 17.64
C ILE A 29 1.04 -3.79 17.08
N ASN A 30 2.32 -3.43 17.19
CA ASN A 30 2.86 -2.19 16.64
C ASN A 30 2.74 -2.13 15.10
N ARG A 31 2.97 -3.25 14.41
CA ARG A 31 2.81 -3.35 12.96
C ARG A 31 1.34 -3.27 12.53
N LEU A 32 0.45 -3.95 13.26
CA LEU A 32 -0.99 -3.92 13.00
C LEU A 32 -1.61 -2.55 13.27
N SER A 33 -1.13 -1.84 14.30
CA SER A 33 -1.64 -0.52 14.68
C SER A 33 -1.09 0.61 13.80
N GLY A 34 -0.02 0.34 13.04
CA GLY A 34 0.70 1.33 12.25
C GLY A 34 1.73 2.14 13.03
N ALA A 35 1.99 1.80 14.30
CA ALA A 35 3.05 2.44 15.11
C ALA A 35 4.44 2.19 14.52
N GLU A 36 4.65 1.03 13.88
CA GLU A 36 5.77 0.79 12.99
C GLU A 36 5.31 0.86 11.53
N THR A 37 5.90 1.73 10.73
CA THR A 37 5.54 1.87 9.30
C THR A 37 6.03 0.70 8.45
N SER A 38 7.17 0.10 8.83
CA SER A 38 7.76 -1.05 8.15
C SER A 38 6.84 -2.27 8.22
N HIS A 39 6.40 -2.74 7.05
CA HIS A 39 5.51 -3.90 6.88
C HIS A 39 4.11 -3.75 7.48
N SER A 40 3.72 -2.54 7.91
CA SER A 40 2.34 -2.29 8.27
C SER A 40 1.47 -2.24 7.02
N ILE A 41 0.22 -2.68 7.18
CA ILE A 41 -0.80 -2.52 6.14
C ILE A 41 -1.34 -1.08 6.10
N VAL A 42 -1.14 -0.30 7.16
CA VAL A 42 -1.71 1.05 7.30
C VAL A 42 -1.22 2.02 6.21
N PRO A 43 0.09 2.11 5.87
CA PRO A 43 0.53 2.95 4.76
C PRO A 43 -0.07 2.55 3.42
N ALA A 44 -0.23 1.25 3.17
CA ALA A 44 -0.88 0.75 1.96
C ALA A 44 -2.35 1.18 1.92
N LEU A 45 -3.09 1.01 3.02
CA LEU A 45 -4.48 1.46 3.14
C LEU A 45 -4.63 2.97 3.00
N LEU A 46 -3.76 3.77 3.61
CA LEU A 46 -3.80 5.23 3.48
C LEU A 46 -3.52 5.68 2.05
N THR A 47 -2.55 5.05 1.39
CA THR A 47 -2.28 5.28 -0.04
C THR A 47 -3.50 4.92 -0.87
N SER A 48 -4.12 3.76 -0.60
CA SER A 48 -5.35 3.34 -1.27
C SER A 48 -6.48 4.33 -1.06
N ILE A 49 -6.74 4.77 0.17
CA ILE A 49 -7.80 5.71 0.52
C ILE A 49 -7.57 7.05 -0.19
N LEU A 50 -6.38 7.65 -0.04
CA LEU A 50 -6.05 8.94 -0.66
C LEU A 50 -6.16 8.89 -2.19
N ALA A 51 -5.75 7.79 -2.80
CA ALA A 51 -5.81 7.59 -4.24
C ALA A 51 -7.21 7.22 -4.77
N SER A 52 -8.12 6.74 -3.91
CA SER A 52 -9.46 6.27 -4.28
C SER A 52 -10.60 7.13 -3.72
N ILE A 53 -10.32 8.30 -3.15
CA ILE A 53 -11.36 9.24 -2.70
C ILE A 53 -12.34 9.47 -3.87
N GLY A 54 -13.60 9.10 -3.66
CA GLY A 54 -14.67 9.18 -4.67
C GLY A 54 -14.80 7.98 -5.61
N ARG A 55 -14.11 6.85 -5.36
CA ARG A 55 -14.16 5.63 -6.18
C ARG A 55 -14.53 4.38 -5.37
N VAL A 56 -15.21 3.45 -6.02
CA VAL A 56 -15.65 2.17 -5.46
C VAL A 56 -15.03 0.95 -6.18
N SER A 57 -14.11 1.20 -7.13
CA SER A 57 -13.52 0.18 -8.00
C SER A 57 -11.99 0.24 -8.00
N GLU A 58 -11.35 -0.82 -8.51
CA GLU A 58 -9.91 -0.86 -8.74
C GLU A 58 -9.45 0.38 -9.52
N THR A 59 -8.32 0.95 -9.11
CA THR A 59 -7.79 2.21 -9.64
C THR A 59 -6.32 2.07 -9.98
N ALA A 60 -5.93 2.47 -11.19
CA ALA A 60 -4.54 2.55 -11.61
C ALA A 60 -4.12 4.02 -11.74
N ILE A 61 -2.93 4.38 -11.24
CA ILE A 61 -2.36 5.73 -11.31
C ILE A 61 -0.97 5.64 -11.93
N GLY A 62 -0.61 6.59 -12.81
CA GLY A 62 0.68 6.61 -13.51
C GLY A 62 0.62 5.92 -14.87
N PHE A 63 1.60 5.08 -15.20
CA PHE A 63 1.66 4.37 -16.50
C PHE A 63 1.55 5.30 -17.72
N GLU A 64 2.23 6.43 -17.68
CA GLU A 64 2.42 7.25 -18.87
C GLU A 64 3.27 6.47 -19.88
N ILE A 65 2.83 6.46 -21.14
CA ILE A 65 3.51 5.72 -22.20
C ILE A 65 4.10 6.70 -23.20
N SER A 66 5.35 6.46 -23.58
CA SER A 66 6.07 7.26 -24.56
C SER A 66 7.05 6.39 -25.34
N LEU A 67 7.55 6.93 -26.45
CA LEU A 67 8.69 6.35 -27.15
C LEU A 67 9.94 7.06 -26.65
N GLU A 68 10.88 6.29 -26.09
CA GLU A 68 12.22 6.82 -25.80
C GLU A 68 13.02 6.96 -27.11
N ASN A 69 12.82 6.01 -28.02
CA ASN A 69 13.31 6.03 -29.38
C ASN A 69 12.38 5.20 -30.27
N LEU A 70 12.70 5.07 -31.57
CA LEU A 70 11.85 4.36 -32.53
C LEU A 70 11.67 2.85 -32.26
N ASN A 71 12.44 2.26 -31.35
CA ASN A 71 12.41 0.82 -31.03
C ASN A 71 12.17 0.53 -29.54
N THR A 72 12.20 1.54 -28.67
CA THR A 72 12.07 1.39 -27.23
C THR A 72 10.87 2.17 -26.72
N ILE A 73 9.95 1.43 -26.09
CA ILE A 73 8.78 1.97 -25.41
C ILE A 73 9.16 2.22 -23.96
N ARG A 74 8.88 3.43 -23.47
CA ARG A 74 9.00 3.79 -22.06
C ARG A 74 7.63 3.82 -21.43
N VAL A 75 7.47 3.09 -20.33
CA VAL A 75 6.30 3.16 -19.45
C VAL A 75 6.76 3.72 -18.11
N SER A 76 6.19 4.85 -17.70
CA SER A 76 6.49 5.42 -16.38
C SER A 76 6.09 4.45 -15.27
N SER A 77 6.66 4.64 -14.09
CA SER A 77 6.18 3.94 -12.90
C SER A 77 4.69 4.20 -12.68
N GLY A 78 4.04 3.22 -12.06
CA GLY A 78 2.62 3.26 -11.78
C GLY A 78 2.24 2.39 -10.60
N ILE A 79 1.07 2.65 -10.04
CA ILE A 79 0.52 1.93 -8.89
C ILE A 79 -0.87 1.43 -9.28
N ILE A 80 -1.16 0.17 -8.95
CA ILE A 80 -2.49 -0.42 -9.07
C ILE A 80 -3.02 -0.68 -7.68
N ILE A 81 -4.20 -0.15 -7.41
CA ILE A 81 -4.85 -0.15 -6.11
C ILE A 81 -6.13 -0.97 -6.22
N ARG A 82 -6.18 -2.04 -5.44
CA ARG A 82 -7.37 -2.84 -5.19
C ARG A 82 -7.91 -2.54 -3.80
N THR A 83 -9.09 -3.06 -3.51
CA THR A 83 -9.76 -2.89 -2.21
C THR A 83 -8.94 -3.41 -1.03
N ASP A 84 -8.06 -4.39 -1.24
CA ASP A 84 -7.32 -5.10 -0.19
C ASP A 84 -5.79 -5.07 -0.37
N SER A 85 -5.30 -4.43 -1.45
CA SER A 85 -3.91 -4.58 -1.88
C SER A 85 -3.45 -3.44 -2.77
N VAL A 86 -2.13 -3.19 -2.73
CA VAL A 86 -1.46 -2.20 -3.57
C VAL A 86 -0.32 -2.92 -4.29
N TYR A 87 -0.19 -2.64 -5.59
CA TYR A 87 0.85 -3.18 -6.45
C TYR A 87 1.62 -2.03 -7.09
N ILE A 88 2.94 -2.14 -7.13
CA ILE A 88 3.81 -1.16 -7.78
C ILE A 88 4.37 -1.81 -9.04
N VAL A 89 4.27 -1.08 -10.15
CA VAL A 89 4.99 -1.40 -11.38
C VAL A 89 6.07 -0.33 -11.54
N PRO A 90 7.36 -0.71 -11.50
CA PRO A 90 8.44 0.23 -11.71
C PRO A 90 8.42 0.75 -13.16
N GLU A 91 9.25 1.75 -13.44
CA GLU A 91 9.47 2.18 -14.82
C GLU A 91 9.98 1.02 -15.68
N LEU A 92 9.44 0.92 -16.91
CA LEU A 92 9.77 -0.11 -17.87
C LEU A 92 10.36 0.51 -19.13
N LEU A 93 11.50 0.01 -19.56
CA LEU A 93 12.08 0.27 -20.88
C LEU A 93 12.01 -1.02 -21.69
N ILE A 94 11.14 -1.03 -22.70
CA ILE A 94 10.74 -2.26 -23.38
C ILE A 94 11.12 -2.15 -24.85
N THR A 95 11.95 -3.07 -25.30
CA THR A 95 12.21 -3.28 -26.73
C THR A 95 11.32 -4.43 -27.19
N PRO A 96 10.29 -4.18 -28.03
CA PRO A 96 9.33 -5.22 -28.34
C PRO A 96 9.96 -6.38 -29.10
N SER A 97 9.51 -7.61 -28.83
CA SER A 97 10.14 -8.85 -29.26
C SER A 97 10.54 -8.88 -30.75
N PRO A 98 11.70 -9.46 -31.11
CA PRO A 98 12.06 -9.71 -32.50
C PRO A 98 10.99 -10.57 -33.19
N GLY A 99 10.56 -10.20 -34.40
CA GLY A 99 9.49 -10.91 -35.11
C GLY A 99 8.08 -10.37 -34.88
N SER A 100 7.88 -9.46 -33.91
CA SER A 100 6.59 -8.80 -33.70
C SER A 100 6.31 -7.76 -34.79
N LEU A 101 5.05 -7.72 -35.24
CA LEU A 101 4.46 -6.63 -35.99
C LEU A 101 3.53 -5.82 -35.08
N GLU A 102 2.70 -6.50 -34.31
CA GLU A 102 1.73 -5.93 -33.36
C GLU A 102 1.83 -6.69 -32.04
N GLY A 103 1.59 -6.01 -30.91
CA GLY A 103 1.60 -6.65 -29.62
C GLY A 103 0.95 -5.83 -28.52
N ILE A 104 0.71 -6.50 -27.40
CA ILE A 104 0.20 -5.93 -26.17
C ILE A 104 1.18 -6.23 -25.03
N LEU A 105 1.22 -5.32 -24.07
CA LEU A 105 1.83 -5.55 -22.77
C LEU A 105 0.72 -5.77 -21.76
N GLU A 106 0.94 -6.72 -20.86
CA GLU A 106 -0.01 -7.14 -19.85
C GLU A 106 0.65 -7.18 -18.48
N ILE A 107 -0.11 -6.89 -17.44
CA ILE A 107 0.32 -6.98 -16.05
C ILE A 107 -0.45 -8.10 -15.36
N GLU A 108 0.28 -9.04 -14.77
CA GLU A 108 -0.25 -10.05 -13.87
C GLU A 108 0.01 -9.63 -12.43
N LEU A 109 -1.03 -9.65 -11.60
CA LEU A 109 -0.95 -9.28 -10.18
C LEU A 109 -0.90 -10.54 -9.33
N MET A 110 0.20 -10.73 -8.62
CA MET A 110 0.45 -11.91 -7.81
C MET A 110 0.44 -11.59 -6.32
N SER A 111 -0.03 -12.53 -5.51
CA SER A 111 0.15 -12.47 -4.07
C SER A 111 0.67 -13.80 -3.55
N SER A 112 1.66 -13.75 -2.67
CA SER A 112 2.27 -14.94 -2.08
C SER A 112 2.64 -14.73 -0.62
N PHE A 113 2.73 -15.82 0.14
CA PHE A 113 3.23 -15.77 1.51
C PHE A 113 4.75 -15.96 1.50
N THR A 114 5.49 -15.02 2.10
CA THR A 114 6.94 -14.95 2.03
C THR A 114 7.57 -14.72 3.41
N ASP A 115 8.91 -14.66 3.43
CA ASP A 115 9.73 -14.36 4.60
C ASP A 115 9.46 -15.34 5.77
N THR A 116 9.82 -16.60 5.54
CA THR A 116 9.67 -17.68 6.53
C THR A 116 10.57 -17.46 7.73
N LYS A 117 9.98 -17.43 8.92
CA LYS A 117 10.70 -17.37 10.20
C LYS A 117 10.13 -18.40 11.17
N ALA A 118 10.92 -18.75 12.19
CA ALA A 118 10.43 -19.56 13.29
C ALA A 118 9.49 -18.71 14.15
N VAL A 119 8.20 -19.03 14.12
CA VAL A 119 7.16 -18.34 14.91
C VAL A 119 6.57 -19.30 15.95
N PRO A 120 6.25 -18.81 17.16
CA PRO A 120 5.61 -19.63 18.19
C PRO A 120 4.16 -19.93 17.82
N LEU A 121 3.87 -21.18 17.47
CA LEU A 121 2.51 -21.68 17.18
C LEU A 121 1.96 -22.47 18.37
N PHE A 122 0.70 -22.25 18.72
CA PHE A 122 0.01 -23.04 19.73
C PHE A 122 -0.25 -24.45 19.21
N ASN A 123 0.25 -25.45 19.95
CA ASN A 123 -0.04 -26.86 19.69
C ASN A 123 -1.24 -27.28 20.55
N THR A 124 -2.32 -27.70 19.90
CA THR A 124 -3.57 -28.12 20.57
C THR A 124 -3.46 -29.43 21.33
N VAL A 125 -2.45 -30.27 21.03
CA VAL A 125 -2.23 -31.56 21.71
C VAL A 125 -1.39 -31.37 22.97
N THR A 126 -0.34 -30.53 22.89
CA THR A 126 0.56 -30.31 24.03
C THR A 126 0.22 -29.07 24.85
N GLU A 127 -0.78 -28.30 24.40
CA GLU A 127 -1.23 -27.03 24.99
C GLU A 127 -0.10 -26.01 25.21
N ARG A 128 0.94 -26.07 24.37
CA ARG A 128 2.13 -25.23 24.48
C ARG A 128 2.47 -24.60 23.15
N PHE A 129 3.09 -23.42 23.22
CA PHE A 129 3.67 -22.79 22.05
C PHE A 129 4.99 -23.47 21.70
N SER A 130 5.17 -23.84 20.45
CA SER A 130 6.45 -24.32 19.92
C SER A 130 6.84 -23.55 18.66
N PRO A 131 8.14 -23.21 18.50
CA PRO A 131 8.60 -22.52 17.30
C PRO A 131 8.47 -23.43 16.09
N GLN A 132 7.82 -22.94 15.04
CA GLN A 132 7.67 -23.63 13.77
C GLN A 132 7.94 -22.68 12.60
N PRO A 133 8.53 -23.16 11.49
CA PRO A 133 8.76 -22.33 10.31
C PRO A 133 7.41 -21.99 9.66
N ARG A 134 7.09 -20.71 9.59
CA ARG A 134 5.90 -20.18 8.88
C ARG A 134 6.21 -18.86 8.18
N PRO A 135 5.50 -18.53 7.10
CA PRO A 135 5.62 -17.22 6.46
C PRO A 135 5.17 -16.12 7.42
N THR A 136 5.85 -14.97 7.38
CA THR A 136 5.52 -13.81 8.24
C THR A 136 5.07 -12.59 7.45
N ARG A 137 5.07 -12.68 6.12
CA ARG A 137 4.66 -11.62 5.22
C ARG A 137 3.73 -12.15 4.14
N LYS A 138 2.79 -11.31 3.71
CA LYS A 138 2.10 -11.45 2.43
C LYS A 138 2.73 -10.42 1.49
N THR A 139 3.27 -10.89 0.38
CA THR A 139 3.90 -10.04 -0.65
C THR A 139 2.96 -9.91 -1.83
N PHE A 140 2.73 -8.68 -2.25
CA PHE A 140 2.03 -8.32 -3.47
C PHE A 140 3.08 -7.91 -4.51
N SER A 141 3.09 -8.58 -5.65
CA SER A 141 4.03 -8.31 -6.73
C SER A 141 3.35 -8.31 -8.07
N SER A 142 3.90 -7.55 -9.02
CA SER A 142 3.43 -7.54 -10.41
C SER A 142 4.39 -8.32 -11.31
N GLN A 143 3.89 -8.91 -12.38
CA GLN A 143 4.71 -9.40 -13.50
C GLN A 143 4.23 -8.77 -14.78
N VAL A 144 5.14 -8.55 -15.72
CA VAL A 144 4.81 -7.91 -17.01
C VAL A 144 5.09 -8.91 -18.12
N PHE A 145 4.13 -9.09 -19.00
CA PHE A 145 4.23 -9.98 -20.15
C PHE A 145 4.04 -9.19 -21.43
N GLU A 146 4.79 -9.55 -22.45
CA GLU A 146 4.54 -9.15 -23.83
C GLU A 146 3.86 -10.31 -24.56
N GLN A 147 2.71 -10.03 -25.17
CA GLN A 147 2.12 -10.91 -26.16
C GLN A 147 2.14 -10.23 -27.52
N TRP A 148 2.50 -10.96 -28.55
CA TRP A 148 2.70 -10.36 -29.87
C TRP A 148 2.30 -11.28 -31.01
N SER A 149 2.14 -10.69 -32.19
CA SER A 149 1.82 -11.36 -33.45
C SER A 149 2.74 -10.86 -34.55
N SER A 150 3.14 -11.76 -35.45
CA SER A 150 3.87 -11.43 -36.68
C SER A 150 2.95 -11.06 -37.84
N THR A 151 1.64 -11.30 -37.68
CA THR A 151 0.59 -10.90 -38.64
C THR A 151 -0.29 -9.82 -38.04
N SER A 152 -0.95 -9.03 -38.89
CA SER A 152 -1.85 -7.98 -38.41
C SER A 152 -3.02 -8.58 -37.63
N GLY A 153 -3.38 -7.95 -36.52
CA GLY A 153 -4.31 -8.43 -35.51
C GLY A 153 -3.67 -8.36 -34.13
N LEU A 154 -4.20 -7.49 -33.27
CA LEU A 154 -3.76 -7.40 -31.88
C LEU A 154 -4.12 -8.69 -31.12
N PRO A 155 -3.17 -9.24 -30.33
CA PRO A 155 -3.49 -10.29 -29.36
C PRO A 155 -4.59 -9.84 -28.39
N PRO A 156 -5.51 -10.73 -28.00
CA PRO A 156 -6.47 -10.44 -26.94
C PRO A 156 -5.77 -10.42 -25.57
N VAL A 157 -6.32 -9.67 -24.62
CA VAL A 157 -5.84 -9.68 -23.25
C VAL A 157 -6.13 -11.05 -22.59
N THR A 158 -5.11 -11.64 -21.97
CA THR A 158 -5.17 -12.91 -21.25
C THR A 158 -6.10 -12.79 -20.05
N GLN A 159 -6.87 -13.85 -19.79
CA GLN A 159 -7.74 -13.91 -18.62
C GLN A 159 -6.93 -13.69 -17.32
N ASN A 160 -7.48 -12.88 -16.40
CA ASN A 160 -6.89 -12.49 -15.11
C ASN A 160 -5.64 -11.58 -15.20
N ARG A 161 -5.29 -11.07 -16.38
CA ARG A 161 -4.27 -10.03 -16.55
C ARG A 161 -4.91 -8.70 -16.92
N LEU A 162 -4.17 -7.62 -16.65
CA LEU A 162 -4.56 -6.26 -17.01
C LEU A 162 -3.80 -5.85 -18.27
N GLY A 163 -4.51 -5.47 -19.34
CA GLY A 163 -3.89 -4.91 -20.53
C GLY A 163 -3.29 -3.54 -20.22
N LEU A 164 -1.97 -3.39 -20.37
CA LEU A 164 -1.25 -2.14 -20.10
C LEU A 164 -1.29 -1.21 -21.31
N LEU A 165 -0.75 -1.67 -22.44
CA LEU A 165 -0.67 -0.90 -23.68
C LEU A 165 -0.63 -1.84 -24.90
N SER A 166 -0.92 -1.30 -26.07
CA SER A 166 -0.70 -1.93 -27.37
C SER A 166 0.30 -1.13 -28.19
N TYR A 167 1.08 -1.81 -29.01
CA TYR A 167 1.97 -1.20 -30.00
C TYR A 167 1.79 -1.84 -31.38
N ARG A 168 2.18 -1.09 -32.41
CA ARG A 168 2.30 -1.57 -33.79
C ARG A 168 3.56 -1.03 -34.43
N LYS A 169 4.28 -1.90 -35.14
CA LYS A 169 5.48 -1.60 -35.91
C LYS A 169 5.15 -1.40 -37.40
N ALA A 170 6.02 -0.70 -38.11
CA ALA A 170 5.88 -0.46 -39.56
C ALA A 170 5.95 -1.75 -40.38
N SER A 171 6.81 -2.66 -39.94
CA SER A 171 7.02 -3.99 -40.50
C SER A 171 7.52 -4.88 -39.38
N ILE A 172 7.58 -6.19 -39.63
CA ILE A 172 8.31 -7.10 -38.75
C ILE A 172 9.74 -6.57 -38.59
N ASN A 173 10.22 -6.44 -37.36
CA ASN A 173 11.51 -5.84 -36.99
C ASN A 173 11.70 -4.35 -37.37
N GLY A 174 10.64 -3.68 -37.83
CA GLY A 174 10.65 -2.25 -38.11
C GLY A 174 10.41 -1.38 -36.86
N PRO A 175 10.48 -0.05 -37.00
CA PRO A 175 10.24 0.87 -35.90
C PRO A 175 8.78 0.83 -35.43
N VAL A 176 8.55 1.17 -34.16
CA VAL A 176 7.21 1.35 -33.56
C VAL A 176 6.58 2.61 -34.15
N LEU A 177 5.43 2.46 -34.79
CA LEU A 177 4.67 3.55 -35.41
C LEU A 177 3.58 4.10 -34.51
N SER A 178 2.89 3.21 -33.80
CA SER A 178 1.78 3.60 -32.94
C SER A 178 1.88 2.90 -31.60
N LEU A 179 1.54 3.65 -30.57
CA LEU A 179 1.55 3.25 -29.19
C LEU A 179 0.25 3.76 -28.57
N SER A 180 -0.51 2.89 -27.91
CA SER A 180 -1.79 3.24 -27.29
C SER A 180 -1.92 2.59 -25.93
N ARG A 181 -2.39 3.35 -24.94
CA ARG A 181 -2.64 2.84 -23.59
C ARG A 181 -3.96 2.07 -23.60
N ILE A 182 -3.95 0.87 -23.02
CA ILE A 182 -5.15 0.07 -22.82
C ILE A 182 -5.65 0.22 -21.38
N LEU A 183 -4.71 0.31 -20.43
CA LEU A 183 -5.04 0.43 -19.01
C LEU A 183 -5.80 1.75 -18.74
N PRO A 184 -7.01 1.70 -18.17
CA PRO A 184 -7.69 2.90 -17.71
C PRO A 184 -6.94 3.45 -16.49
N VAL A 185 -6.17 4.49 -16.73
CA VAL A 185 -5.45 5.21 -15.68
C VAL A 185 -6.30 6.37 -15.20
N TYR A 186 -6.47 6.45 -13.89
CA TYR A 186 -6.96 7.63 -13.23
C TYR A 186 -5.86 8.69 -13.24
N ASP A 187 -6.10 9.77 -13.99
CA ASP A 187 -5.35 11.00 -13.84
C ASP A 187 -6.03 11.80 -12.73
N PRO A 188 -5.43 11.92 -11.53
CA PRO A 188 -6.01 12.70 -10.46
C PRO A 188 -6.12 14.19 -10.80
N LYS A 189 -5.67 14.65 -12.00
CA LYS A 189 -5.80 16.00 -12.55
C LYS A 189 -6.08 17.01 -11.47
N LEU A 190 -5.07 17.29 -10.62
CA LEU A 190 -5.15 18.20 -9.47
C LEU A 190 -6.61 18.43 -9.10
N ILE A 191 -7.27 17.44 -8.48
CA ILE A 191 -8.70 17.54 -8.13
C ILE A 191 -8.87 18.95 -7.59
N GLY A 192 -9.50 19.82 -8.38
CA GLY A 192 -9.93 21.12 -7.92
C GLY A 192 -10.91 20.77 -6.83
N ILE A 193 -10.43 20.89 -5.59
CA ILE A 193 -11.13 20.47 -4.40
C ILE A 193 -12.40 21.32 -4.32
N ASP A 194 -13.48 20.79 -4.85
CA ASP A 194 -14.85 21.08 -4.44
C ASP A 194 -15.46 19.73 -4.04
N VAL A 195 -14.75 19.03 -3.16
CA VAL A 195 -15.37 18.03 -2.31
C VAL A 195 -15.90 18.85 -1.14
N ASP A 196 -17.22 19.05 -1.09
CA ASP A 196 -17.90 19.56 0.09
C ASP A 196 -17.61 18.59 1.24
N LEU A 197 -16.53 18.88 1.96
CA LEU A 197 -16.14 18.18 3.16
C LEU A 197 -17.03 18.67 4.30
N ASP A 198 -17.37 17.73 5.18
CA ASP A 198 -18.17 17.92 6.39
C ASP A 198 -17.88 19.29 7.06
N PRO A 199 -18.89 20.14 7.36
CA PRO A 199 -18.70 21.49 7.90
C PRO A 199 -17.92 21.58 9.22
N GLY A 200 -17.58 20.45 9.85
CA GLY A 200 -16.64 20.39 10.97
C GLY A 200 -15.14 20.47 10.58
N ILE A 201 -14.80 20.39 9.29
CA ILE A 201 -13.44 20.49 8.78
C ILE A 201 -13.14 21.97 8.54
N LEU A 202 -12.69 22.64 9.60
CA LEU A 202 -12.27 24.04 9.56
C LEU A 202 -10.97 24.16 8.75
N GLU A 203 -11.13 24.66 7.51
CA GLU A 203 -10.10 25.12 6.59
C GLU A 203 -9.07 24.07 6.16
N ASN A 204 -9.14 23.70 4.87
CA ASN A 204 -8.19 22.77 4.27
C ASN A 204 -7.81 23.26 2.87
N ASP A 205 -7.15 24.42 2.83
CA ASP A 205 -6.80 25.14 1.61
C ASP A 205 -5.74 24.41 0.75
N SER A 206 -5.18 23.28 1.23
CA SER A 206 -4.26 22.47 0.45
C SER A 206 -4.27 20.96 0.79
N LEU A 207 -3.87 20.12 -0.19
CA LEU A 207 -3.64 18.68 0.02
C LEU A 207 -2.60 18.42 1.12
N ALA A 208 -1.62 19.31 1.28
CA ALA A 208 -0.62 19.21 2.34
C ALA A 208 -1.28 19.36 3.72
N ASP A 209 -2.29 20.22 3.84
CA ASP A 209 -3.04 20.42 5.08
C ASP A 209 -3.97 19.23 5.36
N ALA A 210 -4.54 18.60 4.33
CA ALA A 210 -5.35 17.39 4.50
C ALA A 210 -4.50 16.19 4.91
N ILE A 211 -3.31 16.05 4.31
CA ILE A 211 -2.32 15.03 4.69
C ILE A 211 -1.80 15.31 6.11
N ASN A 212 -1.52 16.56 6.45
CA ASN A 212 -1.10 16.95 7.80
C ASN A 212 -2.22 16.75 8.82
N TRP A 213 -3.48 16.99 8.46
CA TRP A 213 -4.63 16.72 9.31
C TRP A 213 -4.79 15.23 9.54
N ILE A 214 -4.74 14.39 8.50
CA ILE A 214 -4.79 12.93 8.65
C ILE A 214 -3.59 12.44 9.48
N TYR A 215 -2.39 12.96 9.23
CA TYR A 215 -1.19 12.65 10.00
C TYR A 215 -1.36 13.02 11.48
N ASN A 216 -1.84 14.23 11.78
CA ASN A 216 -2.11 14.71 13.13
C ASN A 216 -3.25 13.94 13.79
N HIS A 217 -4.30 13.60 13.05
CA HIS A 217 -5.44 12.82 13.54
C HIS A 217 -5.04 11.37 13.89
N LEU A 218 -4.15 10.77 13.08
CA LEU A 218 -3.61 9.43 13.33
C LEU A 218 -2.50 9.41 14.39
N GLN A 219 -1.70 10.47 14.50
CA GLN A 219 -0.77 10.68 15.62
C GLN A 219 -1.52 10.92 16.93
N ASN A 220 -2.66 11.60 16.88
CA ASN A 220 -3.58 11.82 18.00
C ASN A 220 -4.40 10.57 18.37
N LYS A 221 -3.86 9.36 18.17
CA LYS A 221 -4.42 8.19 18.83
C LYS A 221 -4.35 8.41 20.34
N ASP A 222 -5.53 8.41 20.95
CA ASP A 222 -5.80 8.69 22.35
C ASP A 222 -4.95 7.87 23.33
N PHE A 223 -3.77 8.38 23.68
CA PHE A 223 -3.13 8.09 24.96
C PHE A 223 -3.43 9.26 25.90
N ILE A 224 -4.28 9.01 26.89
CA ILE A 224 -4.64 9.90 28.02
C ILE A 224 -4.90 11.37 27.60
N LYS A 225 -6.13 11.66 27.16
CA LYS A 225 -6.60 13.04 27.06
C LYS A 225 -6.74 13.64 28.45
N THR A 226 -5.95 14.67 28.75
CA THR A 226 -6.23 15.58 29.86
C THR A 226 -6.93 16.81 29.28
N THR A 227 -8.18 17.03 29.66
CA THR A 227 -8.87 18.29 29.42
C THR A 227 -8.52 19.26 30.55
N PRO A 228 -7.92 20.44 30.27
CA PRO A 228 -7.68 21.42 31.30
C PRO A 228 -9.03 21.93 31.83
N SER A 229 -9.35 21.57 33.07
CA SER A 229 -10.43 22.22 33.82
C SER A 229 -10.00 23.65 34.16
N PRO A 230 -10.89 24.65 34.10
CA PRO A 230 -10.55 26.00 34.55
C PRO A 230 -10.22 25.97 36.04
N GLY A 231 -8.94 26.08 36.35
CA GLY A 231 -8.38 26.02 37.69
C GLY A 231 -6.89 25.74 37.60
N PHE A 232 -6.06 26.76 37.81
CA PHE A 232 -4.64 26.56 38.04
C PHE A 232 -4.46 26.15 39.51
N ASP A 233 -3.91 24.96 39.74
CA ASP A 233 -3.41 24.52 41.04
C ASP A 233 -1.90 24.31 40.87
N ASP A 234 -1.09 25.21 41.43
CA ASP A 234 0.38 25.18 41.36
C ASP A 234 1.00 24.10 42.28
N ALA A 235 0.16 23.22 42.85
CA ALA A 235 0.59 22.17 43.74
C ALA A 235 1.45 21.11 43.03
N ASN A 236 2.59 20.78 43.62
CA ASN A 236 3.44 19.68 43.17
C ASN A 236 2.68 18.35 43.28
N PHE A 237 2.48 17.70 42.13
CA PHE A 237 1.82 16.43 42.01
C PHE A 237 2.77 15.25 42.29
N ARG A 238 2.31 14.25 43.06
CA ARG A 238 3.06 13.01 43.33
C ARG A 238 2.23 11.77 43.00
N VAL A 239 2.89 10.76 42.44
CA VAL A 239 2.29 9.47 42.09
C VAL A 239 2.95 8.36 42.91
N ARG A 240 2.15 7.44 43.46
CA ARG A 240 2.63 6.18 44.04
C ARG A 240 1.88 5.00 43.44
N THR A 241 2.56 3.87 43.34
CA THR A 241 1.99 2.61 42.86
C THR A 241 1.95 1.58 43.97
N GLN A 242 0.86 0.81 44.04
CA GLN A 242 0.73 -0.34 44.94
C GLN A 242 0.16 -1.53 44.15
N GLY A 243 1.05 -2.44 43.72
CA GLY A 243 0.68 -3.50 42.77
C GLY A 243 0.22 -2.91 41.44
N ASN A 244 -0.96 -3.30 40.96
CA ASN A 244 -1.55 -2.80 39.71
C ASN A 244 -2.35 -1.50 39.88
N PHE A 245 -2.36 -0.91 41.07
CA PHE A 245 -3.08 0.34 41.35
C PHE A 245 -2.13 1.53 41.39
N ALA A 246 -2.56 2.65 40.83
CA ALA A 246 -1.89 3.94 40.95
C ALA A 246 -2.74 4.90 41.80
N PHE A 247 -2.07 5.72 42.59
CA PHE A 247 -2.67 6.76 43.41
C PHE A 247 -1.92 8.08 43.22
N TRP A 248 -2.64 9.18 43.36
CA TRP A 248 -2.07 10.52 43.29
C TRP A 248 -2.29 11.33 44.57
N SER A 249 -1.41 12.29 44.80
CA SER A 249 -1.47 13.23 45.92
C SER A 249 -1.01 14.61 45.46
N LYS A 250 -1.68 15.65 45.97
CA LYS A 250 -1.31 17.06 45.80
C LYS A 250 -0.91 17.76 47.10
N ASP A 251 -0.97 17.06 48.23
CA ASP A 251 -0.61 17.53 49.57
C ASP A 251 0.68 16.87 50.06
N ASN A 252 1.61 16.62 49.14
CA ASN A 252 2.94 16.04 49.41
C ASN A 252 2.93 14.63 50.04
N GLY A 253 1.83 13.89 49.91
CA GLY A 253 1.67 12.52 50.40
C GLY A 253 0.84 12.39 51.67
N GLY A 254 0.14 13.45 52.12
CA GLY A 254 -0.80 13.40 53.22
C GLY A 254 -2.07 12.59 52.89
N SER A 255 -2.61 12.80 51.70
CA SER A 255 -3.84 12.18 51.21
C SER A 255 -3.59 11.59 49.83
N TRP A 256 -4.04 10.35 49.63
CA TRP A 256 -3.84 9.61 48.38
C TRP A 256 -5.17 9.23 47.77
N PHE A 257 -5.38 9.64 46.52
CA PHE A 257 -6.60 9.43 45.78
C PHE A 257 -6.34 8.44 44.63
N PRO A 258 -7.25 7.51 44.34
CA PRO A 258 -7.10 6.63 43.18
C PRO A 258 -7.21 7.44 41.89
N PHE A 259 -6.50 6.99 40.84
CA PHE A 259 -6.87 7.38 39.49
C PHE A 259 -8.15 6.63 39.11
N ALA A 260 -9.18 7.37 38.66
CA ALA A 260 -10.40 6.79 38.10
C ALA A 260 -10.12 6.19 36.72
#